data_AF-A0A960LP36-F1
#
_entry.id   AF-A0A960LP36-F1
#
_cell.length_a   1.000
_cell.length_b   1.000
_cell.length_c   1.000
_cell.angle_alpha   90.00
_cell.angle_beta   90.00
_cell.angle_gamma   90.00
#
_symmetry.space_group_name_H-M   'P 1'
#
loop_
_entity.id
_entity.type
_entity.pdbx_description
1 polymer ?
#
loop_
_entity_poly.entity_id
_entity_poly.type
_entity_poly.pdbx_seq_one_letter_code
_entity_poly.pdbx_strand_id
1 'polypeptide(L)'
;MSLFDFFFPDQAQAAHLRRLADSTSLANTQARINRSRTGHTQSSSNKRIDELENEVGQLTIIVEALLESISDQGILTRDDIARKVGEIDARDGVIDGRITKQKPSPEDSSSKPKFNFPE
;
A
#
# COMPACT_ATOMS: atom_id res chain seq x y z
N MET A 1 30.79 15.72 -34.24
CA MET A 1 30.49 15.57 -35.67
C MET A 1 31.30 14.38 -36.17
N SER A 2 30.63 13.36 -36.73
CA SER A 2 31.35 12.17 -37.20
C SER A 2 31.96 12.45 -38.58
N LEU A 3 33.07 11.79 -38.93
CA LEU A 3 33.69 11.91 -40.25
C LEU A 3 32.74 11.53 -41.40
N PHE A 4 31.72 10.71 -41.10
CA PHE A 4 30.69 10.26 -42.03
C PHE A 4 29.65 11.36 -42.36
N ASP A 5 29.41 12.32 -41.46
CA ASP A 5 28.48 13.45 -41.68
C ASP A 5 28.98 14.42 -42.75
N PHE A 6 30.31 14.48 -42.96
CA PHE A 6 30.93 15.37 -43.94
C PHE A 6 30.74 14.89 -45.39
N PHE A 7 30.69 13.57 -45.62
CA PHE A 7 30.57 12.98 -46.95
C PHE A 7 29.11 12.72 -47.38
N PHE A 8 28.18 12.60 -46.44
CA PHE A 8 26.76 12.29 -46.73
C PHE A 8 25.78 13.10 -45.86
N PRO A 9 25.70 14.42 -46.03
CA PRO A 9 24.91 15.31 -45.18
C PRO A 9 23.42 14.94 -45.12
N ASP A 10 22.84 14.44 -46.22
CA ASP A 10 21.42 14.06 -46.26
C ASP A 10 21.12 12.77 -45.48
N GLN A 11 22.04 11.81 -45.47
CA GLN A 11 21.88 10.55 -44.72
C GLN A 11 22.07 10.77 -43.22
N ALA A 12 22.98 11.67 -42.84
CA ALA A 12 23.18 12.12 -41.47
C ALA A 12 21.92 12.78 -40.88
N GLN A 13 21.29 13.66 -41.67
CA GLN A 13 20.02 14.30 -41.28
C GLN A 13 18.88 13.29 -41.15
N ALA A 14 18.76 12.33 -42.08
CA ALA A 14 17.75 11.27 -42.01
C ALA A 14 17.96 10.34 -40.80
N ALA A 15 19.20 9.98 -40.48
CA ALA A 15 19.52 9.17 -39.31
C ALA A 15 19.20 9.91 -38.00
N HIS A 16 19.45 11.22 -37.94
CA HIS A 16 19.10 12.06 -36.80
C HIS A 16 17.58 12.17 -36.61
N LEU A 17 16.82 12.40 -37.68
CA LEU A 17 15.36 12.42 -37.64
C LEU A 17 14.77 11.08 -37.20
N ARG A 18 15.34 9.97 -37.69
CA ARG A 18 14.92 8.61 -37.29
C ARG A 18 15.17 8.37 -35.79
N ARG A 19 16.33 8.79 -35.28
CA ARG A 19 16.66 8.69 -33.86
C ARG A 19 15.71 9.51 -32.98
N LEU A 20 15.30 10.70 -33.42
CA LEU A 20 14.30 11.51 -32.72
C LEU A 20 12.92 10.84 -32.73
N ALA A 21 12.49 10.27 -33.85
CA ALA A 21 11.24 9.52 -33.96
C ALA A 21 11.23 8.27 -33.06
N ASP A 22 12.34 7.53 -33.02
CA ASP A 22 12.47 6.35 -32.15
C ASP A 22 12.47 6.75 -30.67
N SER A 23 13.14 7.84 -30.31
CA SER A 23 13.17 8.35 -28.92
C SER A 23 11.78 8.78 -28.42
N THR A 24 10.98 9.40 -29.27
CA THR A 24 9.61 9.82 -28.94
C THR A 24 8.67 8.62 -28.85
N SER A 25 8.82 7.63 -29.72
CA SER A 25 8.07 6.37 -29.67
C SER A 25 8.31 5.59 -28.37
N LEU A 26 9.58 5.48 -27.94
CA LEU A 26 9.95 4.83 -26.68
C LEU A 26 9.42 5.58 -25.46
N ALA A 27 9.55 6.91 -25.45
CA ALA A 27 9.01 7.76 -24.38
C ALA A 27 7.49 7.63 -24.23
N ASN A 28 6.76 7.60 -25.36
CA ASN A 28 5.30 7.42 -25.36
C ASN A 28 4.89 6.04 -24.86
N THR A 29 5.62 4.99 -25.26
CA THR A 29 5.37 3.62 -24.78
C THR A 29 5.60 3.50 -23.28
N GLN A 30 6.69 4.07 -22.77
CA GLN A 30 6.98 4.09 -21.33
C GLN A 30 5.95 4.90 -20.53
N ALA A 31 5.52 6.07 -21.04
CA ALA A 31 4.47 6.86 -20.40
C ALA A 31 3.16 6.08 -20.28
N ARG A 32 2.79 5.29 -21.30
CA ARG A 32 1.58 4.45 -21.29
C ARG A 32 1.67 3.30 -20.28
N ILE A 33 2.82 2.63 -20.19
CA ILE A 33 3.06 1.56 -19.21
C ILE A 33 3.06 2.10 -17.78
N ASN A 34 3.65 3.27 -17.56
CA ASN A 34 3.65 3.88 -16.23
C ASN A 34 2.24 4.28 -15.79
N ARG A 35 1.43 4.83 -16.72
CA ARG A 35 0.04 5.22 -16.43
C ARG A 35 -0.86 4.02 -16.15
N SER A 36 -0.67 2.88 -16.82
CA SER A 36 -1.44 1.68 -16.53
C SER A 36 -1.08 1.07 -15.17
N ARG A 37 0.20 1.09 -14.79
CA ARG A 37 0.68 0.63 -13.48
C ARG A 37 0.13 1.48 -12.34
N THR A 38 0.21 2.81 -12.44
CA THR A 38 -0.31 3.72 -11.39
C THR A 38 -1.83 3.63 -11.25
N GLY A 39 -2.56 3.50 -12.37
CA GLY A 39 -4.01 3.29 -12.33
C GLY A 39 -4.42 1.96 -11.66
N HIS A 40 -3.65 0.90 -11.88
CA HIS A 40 -3.92 -0.41 -11.26
C HIS A 40 -3.64 -0.42 -9.76
N THR A 41 -2.52 0.19 -9.31
CA THR A 41 -2.20 0.29 -7.88
C THR A 41 -3.22 1.14 -7.13
N GLN A 42 -3.65 2.26 -7.73
CA GLN A 42 -4.64 3.15 -7.12
C GLN A 42 -6.02 2.48 -7.02
N SER A 43 -6.48 1.82 -8.09
CA SER A 43 -7.77 1.11 -8.06
C SER A 43 -7.78 -0.07 -7.07
N SER A 44 -6.68 -0.82 -6.95
CA SER A 44 -6.59 -1.90 -5.96
C SER A 44 -6.61 -1.39 -4.50
N SER A 45 -5.95 -0.26 -4.24
CA SER A 45 -5.92 0.35 -2.91
C SER A 45 -7.28 0.88 -2.50
N ASN A 46 -7.99 1.55 -3.42
CA ASN A 46 -9.34 2.06 -3.17
C ASN A 46 -10.33 0.93 -2.88
N LYS A 47 -10.29 -0.16 -3.66
CA LYS A 47 -11.14 -1.33 -3.39
C LYS A 47 -10.90 -1.91 -1.99
N ARG A 48 -9.64 -1.99 -1.57
CA ARG A 48 -9.32 -2.51 -0.24
C ARG A 48 -9.81 -1.57 0.86
N ILE A 49 -9.77 -0.26 0.64
CA ILE A 49 -10.35 0.72 1.57
C ILE A 49 -11.86 0.52 1.66
N ASP A 50 -12.56 0.43 0.53
CA ASP A 50 -14.01 0.22 0.50
C ASP A 50 -14.41 -1.09 1.22
N GLU A 51 -13.66 -2.17 1.02
CA GLU A 51 -13.86 -3.44 1.74
C GLU A 51 -13.69 -3.27 3.25
N LEU A 52 -12.61 -2.61 3.68
CA LEU A 52 -12.34 -2.38 5.10
C LEU A 52 -13.37 -1.47 5.74
N GLU A 53 -13.86 -0.45 5.04
CA GLU A 53 -14.92 0.43 5.52
C GLU A 53 -16.24 -0.32 5.72
N ASN A 54 -16.58 -1.22 4.78
CA ASN A 54 -17.75 -2.08 4.90
C ASN A 54 -17.61 -3.06 6.08
N GLU A 55 -16.45 -3.71 6.24
CA GLU A 55 -16.17 -4.61 7.36
C GLU A 55 -16.27 -3.87 8.70
N VAL A 56 -15.68 -2.66 8.81
CA VAL A 56 -15.77 -1.82 10.01
C VAL A 56 -17.22 -1.42 10.30
N GLY A 57 -17.97 -1.02 9.27
CA GLY A 57 -19.39 -0.69 9.42
C GLY A 57 -20.21 -1.88 9.96
N GLN A 58 -19.98 -3.07 9.41
CA GLN A 58 -20.63 -4.29 9.86
C GLN A 58 -20.26 -4.64 11.32
N LEU A 59 -18.97 -4.57 11.67
CA LEU A 59 -18.51 -4.80 13.03
C LEU A 59 -19.12 -3.78 14.01
N THR A 60 -19.24 -2.52 13.60
CA THR A 60 -19.83 -1.46 14.43
C THR A 60 -21.28 -1.77 14.77
N ILE A 61 -22.08 -2.20 13.78
CA ILE A 61 -23.48 -2.58 14.02
C ILE A 61 -23.58 -3.77 14.98
N ILE A 62 -22.73 -4.79 14.80
CA ILE A 62 -22.72 -5.97 15.67
C ILE A 62 -22.35 -5.59 17.10
N VAL A 63 -21.32 -4.76 17.27
CA VAL A 63 -20.88 -4.29 18.59
C VAL A 63 -21.99 -3.48 19.26
N GLU A 64 -22.62 -2.54 18.55
CA GLU A 64 -23.70 -1.74 19.13
C GLU A 64 -24.88 -2.63 19.55
N ALA A 65 -25.28 -3.59 18.71
CA ALA A 65 -26.36 -4.53 19.05
C ALA A 65 -26.03 -5.39 20.29
N LEU A 66 -24.77 -5.80 20.45
CA LEU A 66 -24.31 -6.51 21.65
C LEU A 66 -24.33 -5.61 22.88
N LEU A 67 -23.85 -4.38 22.76
CA LEU A 67 -23.84 -3.42 23.87
C LEU A 67 -25.26 -3.06 24.32
N GLU A 68 -26.18 -2.86 23.39
CA GLU A 68 -27.59 -2.58 23.67
C GLU A 68 -28.23 -3.79 24.36
N SER A 69 -28.01 -5.01 23.84
CA SER A 69 -28.52 -6.24 24.47
C SER A 69 -28.02 -6.45 25.90
N ILE A 70 -26.76 -6.13 26.17
CA ILE A 70 -26.16 -6.24 27.53
C ILE A 70 -26.71 -5.14 28.45
N SER A 71 -26.89 -3.93 27.92
CA SER A 71 -27.48 -2.80 28.64
C SER A 71 -28.94 -3.08 29.03
N ASP A 72 -29.73 -3.65 28.11
CA ASP A 72 -31.14 -4.01 28.35
C ASP A 72 -31.30 -5.06 29.45
N GLN A 73 -30.30 -5.96 29.60
CA GLN A 73 -30.24 -6.93 30.69
C GLN A 73 -29.79 -6.32 32.02
N GLY A 74 -29.43 -5.03 32.05
CA GLY A 74 -28.97 -4.31 33.23
C GLY A 74 -27.60 -4.78 33.74
N ILE A 75 -26.83 -5.49 32.92
CA ILE A 75 -25.56 -6.10 33.33
C ILE A 75 -24.43 -5.06 33.38
N LEU A 76 -24.39 -4.15 32.40
CA LEU A 76 -23.37 -3.11 32.25
C LEU A 76 -24.02 -1.82 31.75
N THR A 77 -23.57 -0.69 32.29
CA THR A 77 -23.96 0.63 31.79
C THR A 77 -22.97 1.12 30.72
N ARG A 78 -23.38 2.10 29.91
CA ARG A 78 -22.48 2.77 28.95
C ARG A 78 -21.24 3.37 29.64
N ASP A 79 -21.39 3.86 30.87
CA ASP A 79 -20.27 4.44 31.63
C ASP A 79 -19.25 3.37 32.06
N ASP A 80 -19.72 2.16 32.39
CA ASP A 80 -18.84 1.03 32.74
C ASP A 80 -18.03 0.58 31.52
N ILE A 81 -18.67 0.53 30.35
CA ILE A 81 -18.01 0.21 29.08
C ILE A 81 -16.95 1.28 28.76
N ALA A 82 -17.29 2.56 28.87
CA ALA A 82 -16.35 3.66 28.62
C ALA A 82 -15.12 3.60 29.54
N ARG A 83 -15.31 3.33 30.84
CA ARG A 83 -14.19 3.12 31.77
C ARG A 83 -13.35 1.92 31.36
N LYS A 84 -13.98 0.81 30.98
CA LYS A 84 -13.26 -0.41 30.60
C LYS A 84 -12.44 -0.22 29.32
N VAL A 85 -12.97 0.50 28.35
CA VAL A 85 -12.24 0.88 27.13
C VAL A 85 -11.00 1.69 27.50
N GLY A 86 -11.12 2.72 28.34
CA GLY A 86 -9.98 3.52 28.80
C GLY A 86 -8.93 2.70 29.56
N GLU A 87 -9.35 1.76 30.42
CA GLU A 87 -8.42 0.85 31.10
C GLU A 87 -7.66 -0.09 30.15
N ILE A 88 -8.32 -0.52 29.07
CA ILE A 88 -7.70 -1.38 28.06
C ILE A 88 -6.70 -0.59 27.23
N ASP A 89 -7.08 0.60 26.77
CA ASP A 89 -6.23 1.49 25.99
C ASP A 89 -4.95 1.87 26.78
N ALA A 90 -5.11 2.18 28.07
CA ALA A 90 -3.98 2.49 28.94
C ALA A 90 -3.03 1.29 29.20
N ARG A 91 -3.49 0.04 29.03
CA ARG A 91 -2.65 -1.15 29.30
C ARG A 91 -1.55 -1.36 28.26
N ASP A 92 -1.74 -0.88 27.04
CA ASP A 92 -0.74 -0.99 25.98
C ASP A 92 0.32 0.14 26.05
N GLY A 93 0.21 1.02 27.06
CA GLY A 93 1.17 2.10 27.32
C GLY A 93 1.05 3.30 26.38
N VAL A 94 0.07 3.30 25.48
CA VAL A 94 -0.23 4.37 24.53
C VAL A 94 -1.74 4.57 24.50
N ILE A 95 -2.20 5.77 24.84
CA ILE A 95 -3.62 6.14 24.77
C ILE A 95 -3.87 6.71 23.37
N ASP A 96 -4.18 5.85 22.40
CA ASP A 96 -4.51 6.24 21.02
C ASP A 96 -5.85 5.68 20.53
N GLY A 97 -6.58 4.96 21.39
CA GLY A 97 -7.83 4.29 21.04
C GLY A 97 -7.64 3.05 20.19
N ARG A 98 -6.44 2.45 20.16
CA ARG A 98 -6.11 1.27 19.34
C ARG A 98 -5.43 0.20 20.17
N ILE A 99 -5.80 -1.05 19.91
CA ILE A 99 -5.07 -2.20 20.46
C ILE A 99 -3.81 -2.39 19.61
N THR A 100 -2.65 -2.08 20.19
CA THR A 100 -1.38 -2.22 19.48
C THR A 100 -0.89 -3.66 19.62
N LYS A 101 -0.89 -4.43 18.52
CA LYS A 101 -0.25 -5.75 18.52
C LYS A 101 1.25 -5.57 18.81
N GLN A 102 1.75 -6.23 19.86
CA GLN A 102 3.17 -6.26 20.16
C GLN A 102 3.97 -6.60 18.90
N LYS A 103 4.92 -5.73 18.56
CA LYS A 103 5.84 -5.91 17.43
C LYS A 103 6.61 -7.22 17.66
N PRO A 104 6.75 -8.12 16.68
CA PRO A 104 7.68 -9.24 16.82
C PRO A 104 9.09 -8.67 17.08
N SER A 105 9.72 -9.18 18.15
CA SER A 105 11.06 -8.78 18.57
C SER A 105 12.05 -9.00 17.42
N PRO A 106 13.04 -8.10 17.19
CA PRO A 106 13.95 -8.16 16.03
C PRO A 106 14.98 -9.31 16.06
N GLU A 107 14.89 -10.26 17.00
CA GLU A 107 15.92 -11.29 17.21
C GLU A 107 15.91 -12.45 16.21
N ASP A 108 14.86 -12.62 15.37
CA ASP A 108 14.77 -13.76 14.44
C ASP A 108 15.42 -13.53 13.06
N SER A 109 16.17 -12.44 12.85
CA SER A 109 16.78 -12.12 11.55
C SER A 109 18.14 -12.79 11.28
N SER A 110 18.62 -13.70 12.12
CA SER A 110 19.95 -14.33 11.94
C SER A 110 19.99 -15.68 11.21
N SER A 111 18.92 -16.13 10.55
CA SER A 111 19.00 -17.31 9.66
C SER A 111 19.40 -16.89 8.24
N LYS A 112 20.70 -16.65 8.04
CA LYS A 112 21.29 -16.44 6.70
C LYS A 112 20.87 -17.57 5.74
N PRO A 113 20.44 -17.28 4.51
CA PRO A 113 20.21 -18.32 3.51
C PRO A 113 21.56 -18.91 3.09
N LYS A 114 21.75 -20.21 3.31
CA LYS A 114 22.88 -20.97 2.72
C LYS A 114 22.64 -21.08 1.22
N PHE A 115 23.25 -20.19 0.44
CA PHE A 115 23.35 -20.34 -1.01
C PHE A 115 24.31 -21.49 -1.31
N ASN A 116 23.78 -22.63 -1.77
CA ASN A 116 24.59 -23.74 -2.27
C ASN A 116 24.83 -23.50 -3.77
N PHE A 117 26.08 -23.25 -4.17
CA PHE A 117 26.49 -23.35 -5.57
C PHE A 117 27.06 -24.75 -5.81
N PRO A 118 26.58 -25.50 -6.81
CA PRO A 118 27.25 -26.72 -7.26
C PRO A 118 28.48 -26.35 -8.11
N GLU A 119 29.60 -27.02 -7.84
CA GLU A 119 30.78 -27.10 -8.73
C GLU A 119 30.50 -27.99 -9.95
#